data_AF-A0A829H3K3-F1
#
_entry.id   AF-A0A829H3K3-F1
#
_cell.length_a   1.000
_cell.length_b   1.000
_cell.length_c   1.000
_cell.angle_alpha   90.00
_cell.angle_beta   90.00
_cell.angle_gamma   90.00
#
_symmetry.space_group_name_H-M   'P 1'
#
loop_
_entity.id
_entity.type
_entity.pdbx_description
1 polymer ?
#
loop_
_entity_poly.entity_id
_entity_poly.type
_entity_poly.pdbx_seq_one_letter_code
_entity_poly.pdbx_strand_id
1 'polypeptide(L)'
;MALYLDINALSTSSLSVVKTDNGKPAYILTGRHGLINGGFDLNTLSGEPLGSIRQKTVSVFPRYDLYIANRKVASVKKMFGVWHQFIFISDLNWVAMGNL
;
A
#
# COMPACT_ATOMS: atom_id res chain seq x y z
N MET A 1 -2.90 -17.35 7.68
CA MET A 1 -2.07 -17.19 6.47
C MET A 1 -1.37 -15.84 6.58
N ALA A 2 -0.04 -15.85 6.68
CA ALA A 2 0.76 -14.62 6.73
C ALA A 2 1.32 -14.28 5.33
N LEU A 3 1.54 -12.99 5.08
CA LEU A 3 2.13 -12.48 3.85
C LEU A 3 3.44 -11.75 4.17
N TYR A 4 4.42 -11.92 3.30
CA TYR A 4 5.77 -11.39 3.44
C TYR A 4 6.16 -10.64 2.18
N LEU A 5 6.94 -9.58 2.35
CA LEU A 5 7.40 -8.70 1.27
C LEU A 5 8.87 -8.36 1.52
N ASP A 6 9.67 -8.38 0.45
CA ASP A 6 11.02 -7.81 0.50
C ASP A 6 10.95 -6.31 0.19
N ILE A 7 11.13 -5.50 1.24
CA ILE A 7 11.06 -4.04 1.14
C ILE A 7 12.30 -3.44 0.45
N ASN A 8 13.45 -4.11 0.54
CA ASN A 8 14.68 -3.65 -0.11
C ASN A 8 14.54 -3.80 -1.62
N ALA A 9 14.06 -4.96 -2.09
CA ALA A 9 13.77 -5.19 -3.51
C ALA A 9 12.81 -4.14 -4.08
N LEU A 10 11.76 -3.78 -3.31
CA LEU A 10 10.80 -2.77 -3.72
C LEU A 10 11.44 -1.38 -3.84
N SER A 11 12.31 -1.00 -2.90
CA SER A 11 12.99 0.30 -2.90
C SER A 11 13.99 0.46 -4.05
N THR A 12 14.69 -0.62 -4.43
CA THR A 12 15.75 -0.56 -5.46
C THR A 12 15.19 -0.74 -6.87
N SER A 13 14.22 -1.65 -7.06
CA SER A 13 13.75 -2.05 -8.40
C SER A 13 12.33 -1.60 -8.72
N SER A 14 11.64 -0.94 -7.78
CA SER A 14 10.21 -0.61 -7.89
C SER A 14 9.32 -1.84 -8.09
N LEU A 15 9.80 -3.04 -7.78
CA LEU A 15 9.04 -4.28 -7.89
C LEU A 15 9.42 -5.21 -6.73
N SER A 16 8.43 -5.91 -6.19
CA SER A 16 8.64 -6.96 -5.20
C SER A 16 7.53 -7.99 -5.28
N VAL A 17 7.86 -9.24 -4.93
CA VAL A 17 6.91 -10.35 -4.93
C VAL A 17 6.42 -10.56 -3.50
N VAL A 18 5.11 -10.45 -3.31
CA VAL A 18 4.46 -10.82 -2.05
C VAL A 18 4.41 -12.34 -1.98
N LYS A 19 4.91 -12.91 -0.88
CA LYS A 19 4.96 -14.35 -0.65
C LYS A 19 4.10 -14.77 0.53
N THR A 20 3.57 -15.97 0.49
CA THR A 20 2.96 -16.62 1.67
C THR A 20 4.02 -17.07 2.67
N ASP A 21 3.58 -17.51 3.84
CA ASP A 21 4.41 -18.11 4.90
C ASP A 21 5.31 -19.27 4.47
N ASN A 22 4.86 -20.09 3.52
CA ASN A 22 5.68 -21.16 2.92
C ASN A 22 6.59 -20.69 1.77
N GLY A 23 6.73 -19.38 1.55
CA GLY A 23 7.61 -18.78 0.53
C GLY A 23 7.06 -18.80 -0.89
N LYS A 24 5.84 -19.30 -1.12
CA LYS A 24 5.23 -19.31 -2.46
C LYS A 24 4.80 -17.89 -2.87
N PRO A 25 4.99 -17.51 -4.15
CA PRO A 25 4.53 -16.22 -4.64
C PRO A 25 3.00 -16.16 -4.62
N ALA A 26 2.46 -15.04 -4.17
CA ALA A 26 1.02 -14.77 -4.11
C ALA A 26 0.63 -13.61 -5.02
N TYR A 27 1.41 -12.54 -5.02
CA TYR A 27 1.12 -11.31 -5.77
C TYR A 27 2.39 -10.60 -6.22
N ILE A 28 2.23 -9.67 -7.15
CA ILE A 28 3.29 -8.74 -7.59
C ILE A 28 2.91 -7.34 -7.08
N LEU A 29 3.85 -6.70 -6.37
CA LEU A 29 3.71 -5.32 -5.92
C LEU A 29 4.70 -4.44 -6.69
N THR A 30 4.19 -3.44 -7.40
CA THR A 30 4.99 -2.51 -8.19
C THR A 30 4.91 -1.12 -7.59
N GLY A 31 6.06 -0.52 -7.28
CA GLY A 31 6.19 0.86 -6.83
C GLY A 31 6.18 1.85 -7.99
N ARG A 32 5.57 3.01 -7.77
CA ARG A 32 5.62 4.18 -8.67
C ARG A 32 6.47 5.26 -8.04
N HIS A 33 7.78 5.07 -8.03
CA HIS A 33 8.72 6.07 -7.51
C HIS A 33 8.95 7.18 -8.56
N GLY A 34 8.97 8.44 -8.15
CA GLY A 34 9.31 9.58 -9.03
C GLY A 34 8.18 10.15 -9.91
N LEU A 35 6.96 9.61 -9.84
CA LEU A 35 5.78 10.19 -10.52
C LEU A 35 5.00 11.13 -9.58
N ILE A 36 4.38 12.18 -10.15
CA ILE A 36 3.34 12.94 -9.44
C ILE A 36 2.25 11.93 -9.04
N ASN A 37 1.92 11.85 -7.74
CA ASN A 37 1.04 10.83 -7.14
C ASN A 37 1.63 9.41 -7.07
N GLY A 38 2.89 9.30 -6.60
CA GLY A 38 3.54 8.02 -6.32
C GLY A 38 2.72 7.09 -5.43
N GLY A 39 3.02 5.79 -5.46
CA GLY A 39 2.23 4.79 -4.75
C GLY A 39 2.55 3.37 -5.19
N PHE A 40 1.64 2.44 -4.96
CA PHE A 40 1.83 1.02 -5.29
C PHE A 40 0.67 0.44 -6.07
N ASP A 41 0.98 -0.47 -6.97
CA ASP A 41 0.05 -1.35 -7.69
C ASP A 41 0.20 -2.77 -7.18
N LEU A 42 -0.93 -3.44 -6.89
CA LEU A 42 -0.97 -4.85 -6.55
C LEU A 42 -1.62 -5.61 -7.69
N ASN A 43 -0.91 -6.60 -8.22
CA ASN A 43 -1.35 -7.43 -9.33
C ASN A 43 -1.30 -8.91 -8.96
N THR A 44 -2.08 -9.71 -9.68
CA THR A 44 -1.93 -11.17 -9.67
C THR A 44 -0.57 -11.56 -10.27
N LEU A 45 -0.20 -12.84 -10.14
CA LEU A 45 0.98 -13.39 -10.81
C LEU A 45 0.88 -13.37 -12.35
N SER A 46 -0.33 -13.31 -12.90
CA SER A 46 -0.56 -13.16 -14.35
C SER A 46 -0.54 -11.70 -14.80
N GLY A 47 -0.35 -10.74 -13.89
CA GLY A 47 -0.32 -9.31 -14.19
C GLY A 47 -1.68 -8.61 -14.16
N GLU A 48 -2.75 -9.29 -13.75
CA GLU A 48 -4.07 -8.68 -13.64
C GLU A 48 -4.13 -7.72 -12.44
N PRO A 49 -4.65 -6.50 -12.59
CA PRO A 49 -4.69 -5.52 -11.52
C PRO A 49 -5.74 -5.87 -10.46
N LEU A 50 -5.32 -5.91 -9.19
CA LEU A 50 -6.19 -6.13 -8.05
C LEU A 50 -6.59 -4.81 -7.37
N GLY A 51 -5.64 -3.87 -7.31
CA GLY A 51 -5.89 -2.56 -6.73
C GLY A 51 -4.62 -1.72 -6.66
N SER A 52 -4.79 -0.48 -6.21
CA SER A 52 -3.66 0.42 -6.05
C SER A 52 -3.86 1.39 -4.90
N ILE A 53 -2.75 1.90 -4.37
CA ILE A 53 -2.72 3.01 -3.44
C ILE A 53 -1.95 4.16 -4.10
N ARG A 54 -2.50 5.37 -4.06
CA ARG A 54 -1.90 6.58 -4.66
C ARG A 54 -1.78 7.68 -3.65
N GLN A 55 -0.63 8.36 -3.63
CA GLN A 55 -0.46 9.57 -2.86
C GLN A 55 -1.33 10.67 -3.48
N LYS A 56 -2.21 11.24 -2.67
CA LYS A 56 -3.13 12.32 -3.08
C LYS A 56 -2.52 13.70 -2.86
N THR A 57 -1.74 13.85 -1.80
CA THR A 57 -1.21 15.15 -1.38
C THR A 57 0.30 15.07 -1.22
N VAL A 58 1.01 16.00 -1.83
CA VAL A 58 2.43 16.25 -1.55
C VAL A 58 2.49 17.28 -0.42
N SER A 59 2.28 16.83 0.82
CA SER A 59 2.28 17.68 2.00
C SER A 59 2.96 16.97 3.17
N VAL A 60 3.27 17.70 4.25
CA VAL A 60 3.86 17.16 5.49
C VAL A 60 2.99 16.06 6.10
N PHE A 61 1.68 16.07 5.83
CA PHE A 61 0.75 15.02 6.24
C PHE A 61 0.16 14.34 5.00
N PRO A 62 0.90 13.41 4.37
CA PRO A 62 0.46 12.80 3.14
C PRO A 62 -0.81 11.98 3.37
N ARG A 63 -1.79 12.16 2.47
CA ARG A 63 -2.96 11.31 2.33
C ARG A 63 -2.78 10.41 1.12
N TYR A 64 -3.32 9.21 1.21
CA TYR A 64 -3.35 8.27 0.11
C TYR A 64 -4.80 7.86 -0.17
N ASP A 65 -5.13 7.57 -1.42
CA ASP A 65 -6.42 7.00 -1.82
C ASP A 65 -6.21 5.56 -2.31
N LEU A 66 -7.10 4.65 -1.91
CA LEU A 66 -7.14 3.27 -2.38
C LEU A 66 -8.11 3.15 -3.56
N TYR A 67 -7.72 2.38 -4.57
CA TYR A 67 -8.49 2.17 -5.79
C TYR A 67 -8.63 0.69 -6.13
N ILE A 68 -9.82 0.30 -6.56
CA ILE A 68 -10.12 -1.00 -7.18
C ILE A 68 -10.82 -0.71 -8.51
N ALA A 69 -10.40 -1.36 -9.60
CA ALA A 69 -10.93 -1.09 -10.94
C ALA A 69 -11.00 0.41 -11.27
N ASN A 70 -9.94 1.15 -10.91
CA ASN A 70 -9.82 2.60 -11.07
C ASN A 70 -10.87 3.47 -10.34
N ARG A 71 -11.67 2.88 -9.46
CA ARG A 71 -12.61 3.57 -8.58
C ARG A 71 -12.01 3.71 -7.19
N LYS A 72 -12.06 4.93 -6.63
CA LYS A 72 -11.68 5.15 -5.24
C LYS A 72 -12.62 4.36 -4.32
N VAL A 73 -12.04 3.57 -3.42
CA VAL A 73 -12.78 2.79 -2.42
C VAL A 73 -12.53 3.27 -0.98
N ALA A 74 -11.42 3.96 -0.72
CA ALA A 74 -11.08 4.47 0.61
C ALA A 74 -10.00 5.56 0.56
N SER A 75 -9.79 6.25 1.68
CA SER A 75 -8.60 7.07 1.93
C SER A 75 -7.82 6.58 3.15
N VAL A 76 -6.50 6.65 3.06
CA VAL A 76 -5.56 6.29 4.11
C VAL A 76 -4.88 7.54 4.63
N LYS A 77 -4.88 7.73 5.95
CA LYS A 77 -4.22 8.85 6.62
C LYS A 77 -3.52 8.37 7.88
N LYS A 78 -2.25 8.78 8.06
CA LYS A 78 -1.56 8.64 9.34
C LYS A 78 -2.14 9.66 10.32
N MET A 79 -2.62 9.16 11.45
CA MET A 79 -3.22 9.92 12.53
C MET A 79 -2.28 9.91 13.73
N PHE A 80 -2.11 11.08 14.34
CA PHE A 80 -1.32 11.26 15.55
C PHE A 80 -2.30 11.39 16.70
N GLY A 81 -2.43 10.35 17.52
CA GLY A 81 -3.09 10.45 18.81
C GLY A 81 -2.14 11.04 19.86
N VAL A 82 -2.68 11.37 21.03
CA VAL A 82 -1.90 11.94 22.15
C VAL A 82 -0.80 10.97 22.64
N TRP A 83 -0.98 9.65 22.47
CA TRP A 83 -0.06 8.61 22.96
C TRP A 83 0.41 7.61 21.90
N HIS A 84 -0.29 7.48 20.77
CA HIS A 84 0.02 6.47 19.75
C HIS A 84 -0.22 7.01 18.33
N GLN A 85 0.60 6.56 17.40
CA GLN A 85 0.37 6.74 15.97
C GLN A 85 -0.48 5.59 15.46
N PHE A 86 -1.44 5.87 14.58
CA PHE A 86 -2.24 4.85 13.91
C PHE A 86 -2.56 5.28 12.49
N ILE A 87 -2.91 4.32 11.64
CA ILE A 87 -3.38 4.59 10.28
C ILE A 87 -4.90 4.40 10.27
N PHE A 88 -5.62 5.43 9.86
CA PHE A 88 -7.05 5.34 9.62
C PHE A 88 -7.34 5.16 8.14
N ILE A 89 -8.22 4.22 7.82
CA ILE A 89 -8.67 3.93 6.46
C ILE A 89 -10.17 4.26 6.40
N SER A 90 -10.48 5.46 5.91
CA SER A 90 -11.86 5.95 5.78
C SER A 90 -12.65 5.15 4.77
N ASP A 91 -13.97 5.24 4.82
CA ASP A 91 -14.92 4.55 3.93
C ASP A 91 -15.00 3.02 4.13
N LEU A 92 -13.95 2.40 4.69
CA LEU A 92 -13.95 1.01 5.18
C LEU A 92 -14.10 0.89 6.70
N ASN A 93 -13.95 2.00 7.44
CA ASN A 93 -13.97 2.05 8.91
C ASN A 93 -12.90 1.15 9.55
N TRP A 94 -11.70 1.09 8.96
CA TRP A 94 -10.60 0.29 9.47
C TRP A 94 -9.51 1.13 10.13
N VAL A 95 -8.82 0.51 11.10
CA VAL A 95 -7.66 1.08 11.78
C VAL A 95 -6.51 0.07 11.69
N ALA A 96 -5.33 0.52 11.29
CA ALA A 96 -4.11 -0.24 11.42
C ALA A 96 -3.24 0.36 12.54
N MET A 97 -2.79 -0.51 13.45
CA MET A 97 -2.02 -0.16 14.65
C MET A 97 -0.77 -1.03 14.73
N GLY A 98 0.26 -0.54 15.42
CA GLY A 98 1.53 -1.25 15.58
C GLY A 98 2.70 -0.28 15.73
N ASN A 99 3.90 -0.75 15.44
CA ASN A 99 5.09 0.10 15.31
C ASN A 99 5.11 0.71 13.89
N LEU A 100 4.72 1.98 13.77
CA LEU A 100 4.34 2.66 12.51
C LEU A 100 5.22 3.85 12.15
#